data_AF-A0AAE1U8U5-F1
#
_entry.id   AF-A0AAE1U8U5-F1
#
_cell.length_a   1.000
_cell.length_b   1.000
_cell.length_c   1.000
_cell.angle_alpha   90.00
_cell.angle_beta   90.00
_cell.angle_gamma   90.00
#
_symmetry.space_group_name_H-M   'P 1'
#
loop_
_entity.id
_entity.type
_entity.pdbx_description
1 polymer ?
#
loop_
_entity_poly.entity_id
_entity_poly.type
_entity_poly.pdbx_seq_one_letter_code
_entity_poly.pdbx_strand_id
1 'polypeptide(L)'
;MSELQELKERVAAVSNNIHHLKIDDKLLKRYLIAFRSVSEAYKRILETDRWRGEFGAAKLTIETPGVKRIHNTRICTILEERDRKGRPVVVVTVRNHSFQNRNMDDMTNYIVYSLDSLCARCQKDGLDNTCIVFDMRDFSLTCMDYPAIRKLFQIMSDHYPERLGTCLIVNSPYLFNACWMIIRTWIDENTASKIKFVKTEELSPYIDRDILPKDL
;
A
#
# COMPACT_ATOMS: atom_id res chain seq x y z
N MET A 1 -19.68 -6.40 26.20
CA MET A 1 -18.32 -5.90 25.90
C MET A 1 -18.26 -5.59 24.42
N SER A 2 -17.70 -4.46 23.98
CA SER A 2 -17.56 -4.20 22.53
C SER A 2 -16.45 -5.07 21.95
N GLU A 3 -16.52 -5.41 20.66
CA GLU A 3 -15.47 -6.21 19.97
C GLU A 3 -14.08 -5.56 20.10
N LEU A 4 -14.03 -4.23 20.06
CA LEU A 4 -12.79 -3.48 20.28
C LEU A 4 -12.24 -3.66 21.70
N GLN A 5 -13.11 -3.65 22.72
CA GLN A 5 -12.68 -3.84 24.09
C GLN A 5 -12.18 -5.28 24.32
N GLU A 6 -12.87 -6.26 23.76
CA GLU A 6 -12.44 -7.66 23.82
C GLU A 6 -11.09 -7.85 23.12
N LEU A 7 -10.91 -7.28 21.93
CA LEU A 7 -9.63 -7.37 21.21
C LEU A 7 -8.49 -6.69 21.97
N LYS A 8 -8.75 -5.53 22.60
CA LYS A 8 -7.78 -4.84 23.46
C LYS A 8 -7.31 -5.74 24.60
N GLU A 9 -8.24 -6.40 25.29
CA GLU A 9 -7.92 -7.30 26.41
C GLU A 9 -7.07 -8.49 25.95
N ARG A 10 -7.44 -9.12 24.83
CA ARG A 10 -6.67 -10.25 24.26
C ARG A 10 -5.25 -9.84 23.86
N VAL A 11 -5.09 -8.71 23.19
CA VAL A 11 -3.77 -8.22 22.77
C VAL A 11 -2.94 -7.74 23.97
N ALA A 12 -3.55 -7.09 24.96
CA ALA A 12 -2.87 -6.65 26.17
C ALA A 12 -2.28 -7.84 26.95
N ALA A 13 -2.99 -8.96 27.02
CA ALA A 13 -2.53 -10.18 27.69
C ALA A 13 -1.23 -10.78 27.11
N VAL A 14 -0.91 -10.48 25.84
CA VAL A 14 0.30 -10.95 25.15
C VAL A 14 1.20 -9.81 24.68
N SER A 15 0.98 -8.59 25.17
CA SER A 15 1.68 -7.38 24.71
C SER A 15 3.21 -7.47 24.81
N ASN A 16 3.73 -8.19 25.82
CA ASN A 16 5.17 -8.44 25.98
C ASN A 16 5.80 -9.30 24.87
N ASN A 17 4.98 -10.01 24.08
CA ASN A 17 5.42 -10.86 22.97
C ASN A 17 5.22 -10.20 21.59
N ILE A 18 4.76 -8.94 21.57
CA ILE A 18 4.56 -8.15 20.35
C ILE A 18 5.69 -7.13 20.29
N HIS A 19 6.57 -7.27 19.31
CA HIS A 19 7.84 -6.52 19.28
C HIS A 19 7.97 -5.57 18.08
N HIS A 20 7.22 -5.81 17.01
CA HIS A 20 7.38 -5.19 15.71
C HIS A 20 6.18 -4.37 15.25
N LEU A 21 5.06 -4.46 15.97
CA LEU A 21 3.87 -3.64 15.80
C LEU A 21 3.66 -2.69 16.97
N LYS A 22 3.35 -1.43 16.66
CA LYS A 22 2.81 -0.49 17.62
C LYS A 22 1.30 -0.70 17.75
N ILE A 23 0.88 -1.28 18.87
CA ILE A 23 -0.54 -1.48 19.16
C ILE A 23 -1.17 -0.17 19.62
N ASP A 24 -2.19 0.28 18.90
CA ASP A 24 -3.06 1.39 19.28
C ASP A 24 -4.50 1.14 18.80
N ASP A 25 -5.44 1.94 19.31
CA ASP A 25 -6.86 1.82 18.94
C ASP A 25 -7.12 1.89 17.44
N LYS A 26 -6.33 2.66 16.70
CA LYS A 26 -6.48 2.80 15.25
C LYS A 26 -6.08 1.50 14.55
N LEU A 27 -4.97 0.89 14.96
CA LEU A 27 -4.54 -0.42 14.48
C LEU A 27 -5.61 -1.46 14.75
N LEU A 28 -6.07 -1.59 16.00
CA LEU A 28 -7.07 -2.60 16.36
C LEU A 28 -8.36 -2.46 15.55
N LYS A 29 -8.84 -1.22 15.35
CA LYS A 29 -10.02 -0.94 14.50
C LYS A 29 -9.80 -1.37 13.06
N ARG A 30 -8.65 -1.06 12.45
CA ARG A 30 -8.35 -1.48 11.05
C ARG A 30 -8.37 -3.00 10.91
N TYR A 31 -7.81 -3.73 11.87
CA TYR A 31 -7.83 -5.20 11.86
C TYR A 31 -9.24 -5.77 12.08
N LEU A 32 -10.06 -5.19 12.95
CA LEU A 32 -11.46 -5.60 13.11
C LEU A 32 -12.27 -5.40 11.82
N ILE A 33 -12.08 -4.26 11.13
CA ILE A 33 -12.75 -3.97 9.86
C ILE A 33 -12.35 -5.03 8.81
N ALA A 34 -11.05 -5.31 8.66
CA ALA A 34 -10.56 -6.21 7.63
C ALA A 34 -10.90 -7.69 7.90
N PHE A 35 -10.80 -8.15 9.15
CA PHE A 35 -10.91 -9.57 9.49
C PHE A 35 -12.26 -9.96 10.13
N ARG A 36 -13.18 -9.00 10.27
CA ARG A 36 -14.62 -9.17 10.56
C ARG A 36 -14.98 -9.87 11.88
N SER A 37 -14.00 -10.30 12.67
CA SER A 37 -14.19 -10.90 14.00
C SER A 37 -12.99 -10.63 14.88
N VAL A 38 -13.22 -10.63 16.20
CA VAL A 38 -12.16 -10.47 17.22
C VAL A 38 -11.10 -11.56 17.09
N SER A 39 -11.50 -12.82 16.88
CA SER A 39 -10.57 -13.96 16.80
C SER A 39 -9.64 -13.88 15.60
N GLU A 40 -10.17 -13.58 14.40
CA GLU A 40 -9.35 -13.44 13.20
C GLU A 40 -8.47 -12.19 13.23
N ALA A 41 -8.99 -11.07 13.73
CA ALA A 41 -8.20 -9.85 13.92
C ALA A 41 -7.03 -10.09 14.89
N TYR A 42 -7.30 -10.73 16.03
CA TYR A 42 -6.27 -11.09 17.02
C TYR A 42 -5.19 -11.99 16.40
N LYS A 43 -5.60 -13.08 15.73
CA LYS A 43 -4.68 -13.99 15.05
C LYS A 43 -3.80 -13.25 14.05
N ARG A 44 -4.40 -12.39 13.21
CA ARG A 44 -3.65 -11.70 12.16
C ARG A 44 -2.70 -10.64 12.69
N ILE A 45 -3.01 -9.99 13.82
CA ILE A 45 -2.07 -9.08 14.49
C ILE A 45 -0.80 -9.85 14.88
N LEU A 46 -0.93 -11.01 15.52
CA LEU A 46 0.21 -11.82 15.94
C LEU A 46 1.01 -12.35 14.74
N GLU A 47 0.33 -12.81 13.69
CA GLU A 47 0.98 -13.26 12.45
C GLU A 47 1.73 -12.12 11.76
N THR A 48 1.17 -10.91 11.77
CA THR A 48 1.84 -9.72 11.20
C THR A 48 3.06 -9.34 12.02
N ASP A 49 2.98 -9.35 13.35
CA ASP A 49 4.13 -9.04 14.21
C ASP A 49 5.29 -10.00 13.94
N ARG A 50 5.00 -11.31 13.93
CA ARG A 50 5.97 -12.36 13.61
C ARG A 50 6.57 -12.17 12.22
N TRP A 51 5.73 -11.99 11.20
CA TRP A 51 6.19 -11.76 9.83
C TRP A 51 7.11 -10.54 9.71
N ARG A 52 6.79 -9.43 10.39
CA ARG A 52 7.65 -8.22 10.39
C ARG A 52 9.03 -8.52 10.99
N GLY A 53 9.10 -9.35 12.03
CA GLY A 53 10.35 -9.80 12.65
C GLY A 53 11.18 -10.68 11.71
N GLU A 54 10.56 -11.73 11.16
CA GLU A 54 11.20 -12.68 10.23
C GLU A 54 11.69 -11.99 8.94
N PHE A 55 10.87 -11.10 8.40
CA PHE A 55 11.20 -10.31 7.20
C PHE A 55 12.27 -9.24 7.47
N GLY A 56 12.42 -8.81 8.72
CA GLY A 56 13.32 -7.72 9.09
C GLY A 56 12.84 -6.34 8.63
N ALA A 57 11.51 -6.13 8.58
CA ALA A 57 10.89 -4.91 8.03
C ALA A 57 11.46 -3.61 8.64
N ALA A 58 11.65 -3.60 9.97
CA ALA A 58 12.17 -2.43 10.70
C ALA A 58 13.62 -2.06 10.35
N LYS A 59 14.38 -2.95 9.69
CA LYS A 59 15.78 -2.71 9.29
C LYS A 59 15.90 -2.12 7.89
N LEU A 60 14.80 -2.10 7.13
CA LEU A 60 14.83 -1.55 5.78
C LEU A 60 14.99 -0.03 5.80
N THR A 61 15.92 0.45 4.99
CA THR A 61 16.15 1.88 4.78
C THR A 61 16.29 2.13 3.29
N ILE A 62 16.26 3.41 2.89
CA ILE A 62 16.53 3.82 1.51
C ILE A 62 17.92 3.37 1.03
N GLU A 63 18.86 3.14 1.94
CA GLU A 63 20.22 2.68 1.65
C GLU A 63 20.36 1.15 1.58
N THR A 64 19.34 0.39 1.98
CA THR A 64 19.33 -1.08 1.81
C THR A 64 19.52 -1.38 0.31
N PRO A 65 20.51 -2.21 -0.11
CA PRO A 65 20.92 -2.29 -1.51
C PRO A 65 19.78 -2.54 -2.52
N GLY A 66 18.86 -3.46 -2.21
CA GLY A 66 17.69 -3.74 -3.04
C GLY A 66 16.68 -2.60 -3.07
N VAL A 67 16.40 -1.99 -1.91
CA VAL A 67 15.52 -0.82 -1.78
C VAL A 67 16.10 0.35 -2.59
N LYS A 68 17.40 0.64 -2.44
CA LYS A 68 18.11 1.70 -3.16
C LYS A 68 18.06 1.51 -4.68
N ARG A 69 18.30 0.27 -5.15
CA ARG A 69 18.23 -0.07 -6.58
C ARG A 69 16.86 0.25 -7.16
N ILE A 70 15.79 -0.25 -6.54
CA ILE A 70 14.43 -0.01 -7.03
C ILE A 70 14.04 1.46 -6.86
N HIS A 71 14.41 2.10 -5.75
CA HIS A 71 14.13 3.52 -5.54
C HIS A 71 14.71 4.40 -6.64
N ASN A 72 15.95 4.11 -7.07
CA ASN A 72 16.64 4.87 -8.11
C ASN A 72 15.98 4.77 -9.49
N THR A 73 15.13 3.76 -9.75
CA THR A 73 14.35 3.71 -10.99
C THR A 73 13.22 4.73 -11.01
N ARG A 74 12.89 5.32 -9.85
CA ARG A 74 11.74 6.24 -9.66
C ARG A 74 10.41 5.60 -10.07
N ILE A 75 10.27 4.28 -9.91
CA ILE A 75 8.98 3.60 -10.06
C ILE A 75 7.96 4.08 -9.04
N CYS A 76 8.40 4.54 -7.87
CA CYS A 76 7.55 4.99 -6.77
C CYS A 76 8.11 6.28 -6.16
N THR A 77 7.28 7.31 -6.07
CA THR A 77 7.64 8.62 -5.50
C THR A 77 6.60 9.02 -4.47
N ILE A 78 7.00 9.20 -3.22
CA ILE A 78 6.13 9.72 -2.15
C ILE A 78 6.22 11.25 -2.18
N LEU A 79 5.10 11.93 -2.42
CA LEU A 79 5.06 13.38 -2.53
C LEU A 79 5.13 14.05 -1.15
N GLU A 80 5.58 15.30 -1.10
CA GLU A 80 5.59 16.09 0.14
C GLU A 80 4.18 16.58 0.50
N GLU A 81 3.37 16.80 -0.51
CA GLU A 81 2.02 17.33 -0.44
C GLU A 81 0.99 16.22 -0.14
N ARG A 82 -0.28 16.61 -0.09
CA ARG A 82 -1.40 15.74 0.24
C ARG A 82 -2.47 15.83 -0.83
N ASP A 83 -3.30 14.80 -0.88
CA ASP A 83 -4.50 14.84 -1.71
C ASP A 83 -5.57 15.77 -1.10
N ARG A 84 -6.71 15.94 -1.78
CA ARG A 84 -7.80 16.83 -1.31
C ARG A 84 -8.45 16.37 0.00
N LYS A 85 -8.21 15.13 0.45
CA LYS A 85 -8.65 14.61 1.76
C LYS A 85 -7.53 14.64 2.82
N GLY A 86 -6.39 15.27 2.51
CA GLY A 86 -5.24 15.36 3.40
C GLY A 86 -4.36 14.12 3.45
N ARG A 87 -4.61 13.10 2.61
CA ARG A 87 -3.91 11.81 2.65
C ARG A 87 -2.51 11.91 2.06
N PRO A 88 -1.49 11.22 2.63
CA PRO A 88 -0.20 11.06 1.98
C PRO A 88 -0.36 10.45 0.59
N VAL A 89 0.35 11.04 -0.38
CA VAL A 89 0.28 10.63 -1.78
C VAL A 89 1.55 9.88 -2.18
N VAL A 90 1.36 8.77 -2.87
CA VAL A 90 2.41 8.07 -3.59
C VAL A 90 2.06 7.97 -5.07
N VAL A 91 3.00 8.30 -5.94
CA VAL A 91 2.90 8.16 -7.39
C VAL A 91 3.69 6.94 -7.81
N VAL A 92 3.05 6.02 -8.52
CA VAL A 92 3.66 4.85 -9.15
C VAL A 92 3.75 5.11 -10.65
N THR A 93 4.97 5.31 -11.14
CA THR A 93 5.26 5.61 -12.55
C THR A 93 5.53 4.32 -13.31
N VAL A 94 4.51 3.79 -13.99
CA VAL A 94 4.54 2.41 -14.49
C VAL A 94 5.56 2.18 -15.60
N ARG A 95 5.84 3.18 -16.44
CA ARG A 95 6.89 3.12 -17.47
C ARG A 95 8.29 2.84 -16.92
N ASN A 96 8.53 3.11 -15.63
CA ASN A 96 9.81 2.85 -14.97
C ASN A 96 9.93 1.40 -14.46
N HIS A 97 8.91 0.57 -14.70
CA HIS A 97 8.91 -0.85 -14.35
C HIS A 97 9.14 -1.74 -15.56
N SER A 98 9.88 -2.83 -15.36
CA SER A 98 9.97 -3.93 -16.32
C SER A 98 10.06 -5.26 -15.61
N PHE A 99 9.22 -6.21 -16.01
CA PHE A 99 9.22 -7.56 -15.47
C PHE A 99 10.49 -8.34 -15.83
N GLN A 100 11.20 -7.97 -16.90
CA GLN A 100 12.32 -8.73 -17.44
C GLN A 100 13.59 -8.59 -16.59
N ASN A 101 13.81 -7.41 -16.02
CA ASN A 101 15.05 -7.06 -15.33
C ASN A 101 14.88 -6.94 -13.81
N ARG A 102 13.73 -7.34 -13.27
CA ARG A 102 13.44 -7.18 -11.84
C ARG A 102 14.06 -8.30 -11.02
N ASN A 103 14.42 -7.96 -9.79
CA ASN A 103 14.60 -8.92 -8.71
C ASN A 103 13.36 -8.86 -7.79
N MET A 104 12.71 -10.00 -7.53
CA MET A 104 11.48 -10.05 -6.73
C MET A 104 11.70 -9.72 -5.25
N ASP A 105 12.86 -10.04 -4.70
CA ASP A 105 13.18 -9.75 -3.30
C ASP A 105 13.44 -8.25 -3.12
N ASP A 106 14.17 -7.63 -4.06
CA ASP A 106 14.36 -6.19 -4.10
C ASP A 106 13.02 -5.44 -4.20
N MET A 107 12.15 -5.88 -5.10
CA MET A 107 10.80 -5.32 -5.24
C MET A 107 9.97 -5.49 -3.97
N THR A 108 10.03 -6.67 -3.33
CA THR A 108 9.30 -6.94 -2.09
C THR A 108 9.81 -6.07 -0.94
N ASN A 109 11.12 -5.96 -0.77
CA ASN A 109 11.73 -5.06 0.21
C ASN A 109 11.32 -3.61 -0.05
N TYR A 110 11.32 -3.19 -1.31
CA TYR A 110 10.93 -1.83 -1.68
C TYR A 110 9.44 -1.54 -1.43
N ILE A 111 8.55 -2.51 -1.68
CA ILE A 111 7.12 -2.41 -1.34
C ILE A 111 6.95 -2.21 0.17
N VAL A 112 7.57 -3.05 0.99
CA VAL A 112 7.47 -2.97 2.45
C VAL A 112 8.02 -1.65 2.98
N TYR A 113 9.20 -1.24 2.51
CA TYR A 113 9.79 0.07 2.84
C TYR A 113 8.86 1.24 2.49
N SER A 114 8.25 1.21 1.30
CA SER A 114 7.34 2.27 0.84
C SER A 114 6.06 2.32 1.66
N LEU A 115 5.48 1.16 1.99
CA LEU A 115 4.28 1.06 2.83
C LEU A 115 4.55 1.54 4.26
N ASP A 116 5.68 1.16 4.88
CA ASP A 116 6.06 1.66 6.20
C ASP A 116 6.28 3.18 6.20
N SER A 117 6.94 3.71 5.16
CA SER A 117 7.15 5.16 4.98
C SER A 117 5.82 5.92 4.87
N LEU A 118 4.86 5.38 4.14
CA LEU A 118 3.52 5.96 4.03
C LEU A 118 2.74 5.86 5.35
N CYS A 119 2.82 4.73 6.05
CA CYS A 119 2.19 4.54 7.35
C CYS A 119 2.74 5.54 8.39
N ALA A 120 4.04 5.81 8.37
CA ALA A 120 4.66 6.80 9.25
C ALA A 120 4.12 8.22 8.96
N ARG A 121 3.92 8.58 7.69
CA ARG A 121 3.28 9.85 7.30
C ARG A 121 1.83 9.92 7.75
N CYS A 122 1.04 8.86 7.54
CA CYS A 122 -0.32 8.78 8.05
C CYS A 122 -0.37 9.00 9.57
N GLN A 123 0.52 8.34 10.32
CA GLN A 123 0.58 8.48 11.78
C GLN A 123 0.91 9.91 12.20
N LYS A 124 1.90 10.55 11.54
CA LYS A 124 2.27 11.95 11.80
C LYS A 124 1.10 12.91 11.59
N ASP A 125 0.30 12.66 10.55
CA ASP A 125 -0.83 13.52 10.18
C ASP A 125 -2.14 13.12 10.87
N GLY A 126 -2.13 12.09 11.71
CA GLY A 126 -3.32 11.58 12.40
C GLY A 126 -4.32 10.84 11.49
N LEU A 127 -3.90 10.43 10.29
CA LEU A 127 -4.72 9.77 9.27
C LEU A 127 -4.55 8.25 9.31
N ASP A 128 -5.51 7.55 8.70
CA ASP A 128 -5.48 6.08 8.62
C ASP A 128 -4.94 5.55 7.28
N ASN A 129 -5.17 6.28 6.19
CA ASN A 129 -5.02 5.76 4.84
C ASN A 129 -4.30 6.73 3.88
N THR A 130 -3.93 6.21 2.71
CA THR A 130 -3.12 6.86 1.68
C THR A 130 -3.89 7.03 0.36
N CYS A 131 -3.37 7.91 -0.49
CA CYS A 131 -3.75 8.02 -1.89
C CYS A 131 -2.62 7.47 -2.77
N ILE A 132 -2.94 6.51 -3.64
CA ILE A 132 -2.01 5.99 -4.65
C ILE A 132 -2.41 6.55 -6.00
N VAL A 133 -1.46 7.07 -6.78
CA VAL A 133 -1.66 7.47 -8.17
C VAL A 133 -0.82 6.56 -9.05
N PHE A 134 -1.45 5.77 -9.91
CA PHE A 134 -0.76 5.00 -10.95
C PHE A 134 -0.75 5.82 -12.24
N ASP A 135 0.42 6.31 -12.61
CA ASP A 135 0.65 6.91 -13.92
C ASP A 135 0.95 5.82 -14.94
N MET A 136 -0.01 5.60 -15.86
CA MET A 136 0.04 4.60 -16.91
C MET A 136 0.57 5.15 -18.24
N ARG A 137 1.08 6.39 -18.29
CA ARG A 137 1.74 6.93 -19.48
C ARG A 137 2.90 6.03 -19.90
N ASP A 138 3.00 5.79 -21.21
CA ASP A 138 3.96 4.86 -21.82
C ASP A 138 3.90 3.43 -21.27
N PHE A 139 2.73 3.02 -20.77
CA PHE A 139 2.50 1.64 -20.38
C PHE A 139 2.74 0.71 -21.58
N SER A 140 3.54 -0.32 -21.33
CA SER A 140 3.74 -1.45 -22.23
C SER A 140 3.55 -2.77 -21.48
N LEU A 141 3.37 -3.87 -22.20
CA LEU A 141 3.19 -5.18 -21.58
C LEU A 141 4.41 -5.63 -20.76
N THR A 142 5.61 -5.10 -21.02
CA THR A 142 6.79 -5.37 -20.19
C THR A 142 6.67 -4.75 -18.80
N CYS A 143 5.86 -3.70 -18.63
CA CYS A 143 5.55 -3.10 -17.34
C CYS A 143 4.48 -3.90 -16.56
N MET A 144 3.74 -4.82 -17.22
CA MET A 144 2.68 -5.58 -16.58
C MET A 144 3.23 -6.78 -15.82
N ASP A 145 3.48 -6.57 -14.53
CA ASP A 145 4.08 -7.55 -13.65
C ASP A 145 3.08 -8.17 -12.68
N TYR A 146 2.40 -9.20 -13.16
CA TYR A 146 1.40 -9.91 -12.36
C TYR A 146 1.96 -10.49 -11.05
N PRO A 147 3.14 -11.13 -11.00
CA PRO A 147 3.72 -11.58 -9.73
C PRO A 147 3.96 -10.46 -8.71
N ALA A 148 4.54 -9.33 -9.11
CA ALA A 148 4.78 -8.21 -8.19
C ALA A 148 3.47 -7.56 -7.72
N ILE A 149 2.51 -7.37 -8.63
CA ILE A 149 1.17 -6.83 -8.30
C ILE A 149 0.45 -7.74 -7.31
N ARG A 150 0.47 -9.06 -7.56
CA ARG A 150 -0.14 -10.04 -6.65
C ARG A 150 0.54 -10.05 -5.28
N LYS A 151 1.87 -9.95 -5.24
CA LYS A 151 2.64 -9.84 -4.00
C LYS A 151 2.31 -8.56 -3.23
N LEU A 152 2.17 -7.43 -3.92
CA LEU A 152 1.74 -6.15 -3.33
C LEU A 152 0.37 -6.30 -2.67
N PHE A 153 -0.63 -6.83 -3.38
CA PHE A 153 -1.97 -7.02 -2.81
C PHE A 153 -1.97 -7.98 -1.62
N GLN A 154 -1.22 -9.09 -1.68
CA GLN A 154 -1.07 -10.00 -0.55
C GLN A 154 -0.49 -9.29 0.67
N ILE A 155 0.63 -8.57 0.53
CA ILE A 155 1.26 -7.83 1.63
C ILE A 155 0.28 -6.80 2.21
N MET A 156 -0.40 -6.03 1.36
CA MET A 156 -1.36 -5.04 1.81
C MET A 156 -2.52 -5.65 2.60
N SER A 157 -3.13 -6.72 2.07
CA SER A 157 -4.27 -7.39 2.70
C SER A 157 -3.90 -8.08 4.01
N ASP A 158 -2.73 -8.74 4.06
CA ASP A 158 -2.33 -9.53 5.23
C ASP A 158 -1.73 -8.66 6.35
N HIS A 159 -0.99 -7.60 6.01
CA HIS A 159 -0.12 -6.89 6.96
C HIS A 159 -0.36 -5.37 7.04
N TYR A 160 -1.07 -4.78 6.08
CA TYR A 160 -1.39 -3.34 6.07
C TYR A 160 -2.90 -3.10 5.84
N PRO A 161 -3.78 -3.75 6.62
CA PRO A 161 -5.22 -3.68 6.41
C PRO A 161 -5.73 -2.24 6.50
N GLU A 162 -6.69 -1.91 5.63
CA GLU A 162 -7.36 -0.60 5.58
C GLU A 162 -6.43 0.61 5.40
N ARG A 163 -5.22 0.42 4.86
CA ARG A 163 -4.30 1.52 4.53
C ARG A 163 -4.58 2.18 3.18
N LEU A 164 -5.23 1.49 2.24
CA LEU A 164 -5.63 2.09 0.97
C LEU A 164 -6.88 2.93 1.15
N GLY A 165 -6.78 4.24 0.87
CA GLY A 165 -7.90 5.16 0.88
C GLY A 165 -8.50 5.38 -0.51
N THR A 166 -7.66 5.62 -1.51
CA THR A 166 -8.05 5.65 -2.93
C THR A 166 -6.84 5.30 -3.79
N CYS A 167 -7.09 4.72 -4.95
CA CYS A 167 -6.12 4.49 -6.00
C CYS A 167 -6.64 5.16 -7.28
N LEU A 168 -5.88 6.09 -7.84
CA LEU A 168 -6.23 6.81 -9.06
C LEU A 168 -5.35 6.25 -10.19
N ILE A 169 -5.96 5.61 -11.18
CA ILE A 169 -5.29 5.14 -12.39
C ILE A 169 -5.50 6.21 -13.45
N VAL A 170 -4.41 6.82 -13.90
CA VAL A 170 -4.42 7.92 -14.87
C VAL A 170 -3.64 7.53 -16.12
N ASN A 171 -3.94 8.16 -17.24
CA ASN A 171 -3.31 7.87 -18.54
C ASN A 171 -3.42 6.40 -18.99
N SER A 172 -4.42 5.63 -18.50
CA SER A 172 -4.52 4.19 -18.79
C SER A 172 -4.86 3.94 -20.26
N PRO A 173 -4.05 3.17 -21.00
CA PRO A 173 -4.38 2.80 -22.37
C PRO A 173 -5.51 1.76 -22.40
N TYR A 174 -6.29 1.71 -23.49
CA TYR A 174 -7.41 0.77 -23.63
C TYR A 174 -7.02 -0.69 -23.41
N LEU A 175 -5.81 -1.10 -23.80
CA LEU A 175 -5.31 -2.46 -23.59
C LEU A 175 -5.23 -2.82 -22.09
N PHE A 176 -5.00 -1.86 -21.20
CA PHE A 176 -4.93 -2.11 -19.76
C PHE A 176 -6.26 -2.63 -19.19
N ASN A 177 -7.39 -2.39 -19.86
CA ASN A 177 -8.68 -2.95 -19.44
C ASN A 177 -8.65 -4.49 -19.33
N ALA A 178 -7.97 -5.17 -20.25
CA ALA A 178 -7.82 -6.62 -20.19
C ALA A 178 -6.96 -7.07 -19.00
N CYS A 179 -5.86 -6.35 -18.73
CA CYS A 179 -5.03 -6.61 -17.54
C CYS A 179 -5.81 -6.37 -16.25
N TRP A 180 -6.62 -5.30 -16.21
CA TRP A 180 -7.46 -4.97 -15.07
C TRP A 180 -8.50 -6.05 -14.79
N MET A 181 -9.12 -6.65 -15.81
CA MET A 181 -10.06 -7.77 -15.61
C MET A 181 -9.41 -8.93 -14.86
N ILE A 182 -8.14 -9.23 -15.13
CA ILE A 182 -7.38 -10.27 -14.42
C ILE A 182 -7.11 -9.82 -12.98
N ILE A 183 -6.55 -8.62 -12.79
CA ILE A 183 -6.21 -8.07 -11.47
C ILE A 183 -7.44 -8.02 -10.55
N ARG A 184 -8.60 -7.65 -11.11
CA ARG A 184 -9.86 -7.53 -10.39
C ARG A 184 -10.32 -8.82 -9.70
N THR A 185 -9.88 -9.99 -10.19
CA THR A 185 -10.17 -11.30 -9.58
C THR A 185 -9.38 -11.56 -8.30
N TRP A 186 -8.33 -10.78 -8.02
CA TRP A 186 -7.45 -10.97 -6.86
C TRP A 186 -7.79 -10.08 -5.67
N ILE A 187 -8.68 -9.10 -5.87
CA ILE A 187 -9.04 -8.10 -4.88
C ILE A 187 -10.52 -8.18 -4.53
N ASP A 188 -10.84 -7.92 -3.27
CA ASP A 188 -12.21 -7.87 -2.78
C ASP A 188 -12.94 -6.59 -3.25
N GLU A 189 -14.26 -6.55 -3.06
CA GLU A 189 -15.11 -5.44 -3.52
C GLU A 189 -14.75 -4.10 -2.87
N ASN A 190 -14.38 -4.10 -1.59
CA ASN A 190 -13.99 -2.86 -0.89
C ASN A 190 -12.70 -2.29 -1.49
N THR A 191 -11.69 -3.13 -1.75
CA THR A 191 -10.47 -2.71 -2.45
C THR A 191 -10.75 -2.23 -3.87
N ALA A 192 -11.58 -2.95 -4.63
CA ALA A 192 -11.93 -2.57 -6.00
C ALA A 192 -12.68 -1.23 -6.06
N SER A 193 -13.59 -0.95 -5.13
CA SER A 193 -14.34 0.31 -5.07
C SER A 193 -13.46 1.54 -4.82
N LYS A 194 -12.25 1.33 -4.26
CA LYS A 194 -11.26 2.39 -4.01
C LYS A 194 -10.41 2.71 -5.24
N ILE A 195 -10.45 1.87 -6.28
CA ILE A 195 -9.69 2.03 -7.52
C ILE A 195 -10.52 2.79 -8.55
N LYS A 196 -9.99 3.90 -9.05
CA LYS A 196 -10.69 4.83 -9.94
C LYS A 196 -9.86 5.06 -11.18
N PHE A 197 -10.46 4.81 -12.34
CA PHE A 197 -9.90 5.22 -13.63
C PHE A 197 -10.32 6.67 -13.86
N VAL A 198 -9.34 7.57 -13.94
CA VAL A 198 -9.57 9.01 -13.97
C VAL A 198 -8.81 9.61 -15.13
N LYS A 199 -9.49 10.41 -15.96
CA LYS A 199 -8.82 11.20 -16.98
C LYS A 199 -8.06 12.36 -16.33
N THR A 200 -7.01 12.84 -16.96
CA THR A 200 -6.15 13.89 -16.38
C THR A 200 -6.93 15.18 -16.07
N GLU A 201 -7.96 15.50 -16.85
CA GLU A 201 -8.84 16.65 -16.63
C GLU A 201 -9.77 16.50 -15.42
N GLU A 202 -10.03 15.26 -15.00
CA GLU A 202 -10.96 14.89 -13.92
C GLU A 202 -10.24 14.63 -12.58
N LEU A 203 -8.93 14.92 -12.50
CA LEU A 203 -8.12 14.68 -11.30
C LEU A 203 -8.33 15.69 -10.19
N SER A 204 -8.68 16.94 -10.53
CA SER A 204 -8.76 18.06 -9.59
C SER A 204 -9.60 17.83 -8.33
N PRO A 205 -10.73 17.07 -8.37
CA PRO A 205 -11.50 16.73 -7.18
C PRO A 205 -10.76 15.81 -6.19
N TYR A 206 -9.75 15.08 -6.66
CA TYR A 206 -9.02 14.10 -5.87
C TYR A 206 -7.69 14.65 -5.36
N ILE A 207 -6.94 15.30 -6.24
CA ILE A 207 -5.58 15.75 -5.98
C ILE A 207 -5.32 17.06 -6.71
N ASP A 208 -4.45 17.90 -6.14
CA ASP A 208 -3.97 19.06 -6.86
C ASP A 208 -3.09 18.62 -8.03
N ARG A 209 -3.32 19.15 -9.23
CA ARG A 209 -2.54 18.72 -10.41
C ARG A 209 -1.12 19.25 -10.35
N ASP A 210 -0.90 20.37 -9.67
CA ASP A 210 0.41 21.04 -9.61
C ASP A 210 1.41 20.30 -8.72
N ILE A 211 0.94 19.41 -7.83
CA ILE A 211 1.80 18.58 -6.97
C ILE A 211 2.25 17.29 -7.66
N LEU A 212 1.61 16.93 -8.77
CA LEU A 212 2.00 15.77 -9.55
C LEU A 212 3.27 16.08 -10.36
N PRO A 213 4.17 15.10 -10.57
CA PRO A 213 5.29 15.25 -11.49
C PRO A 213 4.86 15.87 -12.83
N LYS A 214 5.62 16.85 -13.34
CA LYS A 214 5.26 17.56 -14.59
C LYS A 214 5.32 16.67 -15.82
N ASP A 215 6.06 15.57 -15.74
CA ASP A 215 6.16 14.53 -16.76
C ASP A 215 5.10 13.44 -16.63
N LEU A 216 4.09 13.64 -15.76
CA LEU A 216 2.89 12.83 -15.60
C LEU A 216 1.81 13.20 -16.62
#